data_AF-A0AAU6C1Y8-F1
#
_entry.id   AF-A0AAU6C1Y8-F1
#
_cell.length_a   1.000
_cell.length_b   1.000
_cell.length_c   1.000
_cell.angle_alpha   90.00
_cell.angle_beta   90.00
_cell.angle_gamma   90.00
#
_symmetry.space_group_name_H-M   'P 1'
#
loop_
_entity.id
_entity.type
_entity.pdbx_description
1 polymer ?
#
loop_
_entity_poly.entity_id
_entity_poly.type
_entity_poly.pdbx_seq_one_letter_code
_entity_poly.pdbx_strand_id
1 'polypeptide(L)' 'MDRLLEIVQTHLSGSGSVADTAAALYCHRNTIQQRLNRFAELTGRDPRRPEGAALVVLALSVNRLPKK' A
#
# COMPACT_ATOMS: atom_id res chain seq x y z
N MET A 1 -3.22 9.59 -7.80
CA MET A 1 -2.36 8.39 -7.92
C MET A 1 -1.25 8.43 -6.87
N ASP A 2 -0.51 9.54 -6.76
CA ASP A 2 0.59 9.74 -5.80
C ASP A 2 0.25 9.34 -4.33
N ARG A 3 -0.87 9.86 -3.80
CA ARG A 3 -1.32 9.58 -2.42
C ARG A 3 -1.92 8.17 -2.18
N LEU A 4 -2.07 7.33 -3.22
CA LEU A 4 -2.43 5.91 -3.05
C LEU A 4 -1.18 5.07 -2.84
N LEU A 5 -0.14 5.32 -3.64
CA LEU A 5 1.13 4.62 -3.54
C LEU A 5 1.83 4.90 -2.21
N GLU A 6 1.75 6.14 -1.73
CA GLU A 6 2.25 6.54 -0.40
C GLU A 6 1.61 5.71 0.73
N ILE A 7 0.28 5.55 0.68
CA ILE A 7 -0.45 4.78 1.70
C ILE A 7 -0.04 3.31 1.66
N VAL A 8 0.02 2.72 0.48
CA VAL A 8 0.39 1.32 0.32
C VAL A 8 1.83 1.08 0.74
N GLN A 9 2.76 1.97 0.38
CA GLN A 9 4.14 1.90 0.84
C GLN A 9 4.26 2.03 2.36
N THR A 10 3.55 2.97 2.96
CA THR A 10 3.57 3.17 4.43
C THR A 10 2.97 1.96 5.14
N HIS A 11 1.88 1.42 4.60
CA HIS A 11 1.22 0.23 5.13
C HIS A 11 2.14 -1.00 5.10
N LEU A 12 2.80 -1.24 3.96
CA LEU A 12 3.68 -2.40 3.75
C LEU A 12 5.05 -2.28 4.43
N SER A 13 5.55 -1.05 4.61
CA SER A 13 6.83 -0.82 5.30
C SER A 13 6.67 -0.82 6.83
N GLY A 14 5.45 -0.58 7.32
CA GLY A 14 5.11 -0.64 8.75
C GLY A 14 4.63 -2.02 9.19
N SER A 15 3.71 -2.04 10.15
CA SER A 15 3.16 -3.27 10.74
C SER A 15 2.13 -4.00 9.87
N GLY A 16 1.71 -3.43 8.72
CA GLY A 16 0.54 -3.90 7.98
C GLY A 16 -0.80 -3.59 8.69
N SER A 17 -0.79 -2.79 9.76
CA SER A 17 -2.01 -2.35 10.44
C SER A 17 -2.57 -1.07 9.81
N VAL A 18 -3.87 -1.05 9.55
CA VAL A 18 -4.59 0.15 9.13
C VAL A 18 -4.50 1.26 10.18
N ALA A 19 -4.50 0.91 11.46
CA ALA A 19 -4.44 1.88 12.56
C ALA A 19 -3.08 2.57 12.61
N ASP A 20 -1.99 1.80 12.51
CA ASP A 20 -0.63 2.37 12.50
C ASP A 20 -0.39 3.21 11.24
N THR A 21 -0.90 2.76 10.09
CA THR A 21 -0.82 3.52 8.83
C THR A 21 -1.58 4.85 8.94
N ALA A 22 -2.76 4.83 9.55
CA ALA A 22 -3.58 6.01 9.80
C ALA A 22 -2.86 7.01 10.72
N ALA A 23 -2.22 6.53 11.78
CA ALA A 23 -1.41 7.35 12.68
C ALA A 23 -0.19 7.94 11.95
N ALA A 24 0.53 7.14 11.18
CA ALA A 24 1.73 7.56 10.43
C ALA A 24 1.42 8.63 9.38
N LEU A 25 0.25 8.58 8.75
CA LEU A 25 -0.16 9.51 7.69
C LEU A 25 -1.12 10.61 8.17
N TYR A 26 -1.34 10.74 9.48
CA TYR A 26 -2.26 11.70 10.07
C TYR A 26 -3.64 11.70 9.39
N CYS A 27 -4.16 10.51 9.10
CA CYS A 27 -5.41 10.29 8.38
C CYS A 27 -6.36 9.43 9.20
N HIS A 28 -7.67 9.54 8.95
CA HIS A 28 -8.62 8.62 9.55
C HIS A 28 -8.48 7.21 8.98
N ARG A 29 -8.65 6.20 9.85
CA ARG A 29 -8.67 4.78 9.46
C ARG A 29 -9.60 4.48 8.28
N ASN A 30 -10.76 5.14 8.20
CA ASN A 30 -11.73 4.94 7.12
C ASN A 30 -11.15 5.39 5.77
N THR A 31 -10.43 6.51 5.76
CA THR A 31 -9.73 7.01 4.56
C THR A 31 -8.64 6.03 4.12
N ILE A 32 -7.89 5.45 5.06
CA ILE A 32 -6.90 4.43 4.73
C ILE A 32 -7.58 3.19 4.12
N GLN A 33 -8.62 2.66 4.77
CA GLN A 33 -9.35 1.49 4.25
C GLN A 33 -9.95 1.74 2.86
N GLN A 34 -10.60 2.89 2.66
CA GLN A 34 -11.17 3.26 1.37
C GLN A 34 -10.08 3.30 0.28
N ARG A 35 -8.89 3.78 0.61
CA ARG A 35 -7.78 3.91 -0.33
C ARG A 35 -7.08 2.58 -0.60
N LEU A 36 -6.95 1.71 0.40
CA LEU A 36 -6.48 0.34 0.18
C LEU A 36 -7.45 -0.46 -0.68
N ASN A 37 -8.76 -0.32 -0.44
CA ASN A 37 -9.79 -0.90 -1.30
C ASN A 37 -9.66 -0.36 -2.73
N ARG A 38 -9.52 0.96 -2.89
CA ARG A 38 -9.35 1.58 -4.21
C ARG A 38 -8.09 1.08 -4.93
N PHE A 39 -7.00 0.87 -4.21
CA PHE A 39 -5.78 0.28 -4.77
C PHE A 39 -6.05 -1.15 -5.24
N ALA A 40 -6.74 -1.96 -4.45
CA ALA A 40 -7.10 -3.33 -4.82
C ALA A 40 -8.04 -3.37 -6.04
N GLU A 41 -9.01 -2.46 -6.14
CA GLU A 41 -9.88 -2.33 -7.32
C GLU A 41 -9.10 -1.98 -8.59
N LEU A 42 -8.10 -1.11 -8.49
CA LEU A 42 -7.33 -0.66 -9.65
C LEU A 42 -6.26 -1.66 -10.10
N THR A 43 -5.73 -2.46 -9.18
CA THR A 43 -4.59 -3.36 -9.43
C THR A 43 -4.93 -4.85 -9.40
N GLY A 44 -6.12 -5.19 -8.90
CA GLY A 44 -6.51 -6.56 -8.60
C GLY A 44 -5.74 -7.19 -7.42
N ARG A 45 -4.97 -6.40 -6.65
CA ARG A 45 -4.10 -6.89 -5.57
C ARG A 45 -4.40 -6.17 -4.26
N ASP A 46 -4.80 -6.93 -3.25
CA ASP A 46 -5.05 -6.39 -1.90
C ASP A 46 -3.78 -6.47 -1.05
N PRO A 47 -3.17 -5.33 -0.65
CA PRO A 47 -1.95 -5.30 0.16
C PRO A 47 -2.16 -5.75 1.61
N ARG A 48 -3.40 -6.00 2.05
CA ARG A 48 -3.71 -6.58 3.36
C ARG A 48 -3.65 -8.10 3.35
N ARG A 49 -3.64 -8.73 2.17
CA ARG A 49 -3.50 -10.18 2.03
C ARG A 49 -2.02 -10.51 1.78
N PRO A 50 -1.45 -11.56 2.42
CA PRO A 50 -0.02 -11.87 2.31
C PRO A 50 0.46 -12.00 0.85
N GLU A 51 -0.29 -12.69 0.01
CA GLU A 51 0.02 -12.84 -1.42
C GLU A 51 -0.01 -11.50 -2.18
N GLY A 52 -1.03 -10.69 -1.94
CA GLY A 52 -1.14 -9.37 -2.54
C GLY A 52 -0.03 -8.44 -2.07
N ALA A 53 0.28 -8.45 -0.77
CA ALA A 53 1.38 -7.70 -0.17
C ALA A 53 2.73 -8.05 -0.82
N ALA A 54 3.07 -9.34 -0.90
CA ALA A 54 4.33 -9.79 -1.48
C ALA A 54 4.49 -9.32 -2.94
N LEU A 55 3.42 -9.46 -3.74
CA LEU A 55 3.45 -9.04 -5.15
C LEU A 55 3.56 -7.52 -5.30
N VAL A 56 2.90 -6.75 -4.43
CA VAL A 56 2.98 -5.29 -4.44
C VAL A 56 4.37 -4.82 -4.02
N VAL A 57 4.97 -5.42 -2.99
CA VAL A 57 6.36 -5.12 -2.60
C VAL A 57 7.30 -5.38 -3.76
N LEU A 58 7.21 -6.55 -4.40
CA LEU A 58 8.04 -6.89 -5.55
C LEU A 58 7.87 -5.88 -6.71
N ALA A 59 6.62 -5.54 -7.04
CA ALA A 59 6.33 -4.57 -8.10
C ALA A 59 6.92 -3.18 -7.81
N LEU A 60 6.84 -2.73 -6.55
CA LEU A 60 7.43 -1.46 -6.12
C LEU A 60 8.97 -1.49 -6.15
N SER A 61 9.59 -2.63 -5.86
CA SER A 61 11.05 -2.80 -5.94
C SER A 61 11.56 -2.81 -7.38
N VAL A 62 10.83 -3.41 -8.32
CA VAL A 62 11.22 -3.45 -9.75
C VAL A 62 11.30 -2.04 -10.33
N ASN A 63 10.42 -1.13 -9.94
CA ASN A 63 10.46 0.25 -10.40
C ASN A 63 11.67 1.05 -9.88
N ARG A 64 12.38 0.53 -8.87
CA ARG A 64 13.59 1.15 -8.29
C ARG A 64 14.89 0.58 -8.87
N LEU A 65 14.82 -0.50 -9.64
CA LEU A 65 16.00 -1.07 -10.28
C LEU A 65 16.40 -0.24 -11.51
N PRO A 66 17.71 0.04 -11.70
CA PRO A 66 18.17 0.70 -12.91
C PRO A 66 17.82 -0.17 -14.12
N LYS A 67 17.14 0.41 -15.11
CA LYS A 67 16.93 -0.25 -16.39
C LYS A 67 18.30 -0.37 -17.07
N LYS A 68 18.75 -1.61 -17.30
CA LYS A 68 20.01 -1.92 -17.98
C LYS A 68 19.95 -1.52 -19.45
#